data_AF-A0A5J4P688-F1
#
_entry.id   AF-A0A5J4P688-F1
#
_cell.length_a   1.000
_cell.length_b   1.000
_cell.length_c   1.000
_cell.angle_alpha   90.00
_cell.angle_beta   90.00
_cell.angle_gamma   90.00
#
_symmetry.space_group_name_H-M   'P 1'
#
loop_
_entity.id
_entity.type
_entity.pdbx_description
1 polymer ?
#
loop_
_entity_poly.entity_id
_entity_poly.type
_entity_poly.pdbx_seq_one_letter_code
_entity_poly.pdbx_strand_id
1 'polypeptide(L)'
;MNLNIHSVDDKKVTDHHALLITENRPGKLSSDEQTIYEMIAGRMLEAFSRTCVKDITTLTLSVDTVLYETKGSVTRIAGWREVFNEKEEDGEDKTELSELSEGETLSIKKLDLLTKQTQLKPLHTEASLLSAMQTAGKELENEEQRLALKGCGIGTPATRAAIIETLFSRDYIRRDKK
;
A
#
# COMPACT_ATOMS: atom_id res chain seq x y z
N MET A 1 11.00 -11.07 24.42
CA MET A 1 10.62 -10.19 23.28
C MET A 1 10.18 -11.12 22.18
N ASN A 2 8.90 -11.12 21.78
CA ASN A 2 8.42 -12.04 20.74
C ASN A 2 8.52 -11.32 19.39
N LEU A 3 9.47 -11.73 18.54
CA LEU A 3 9.67 -11.17 17.20
C LEU A 3 8.65 -11.78 16.23
N ASN A 4 8.20 -11.01 15.24
CA ASN A 4 7.39 -11.55 14.16
C ASN A 4 8.30 -12.36 13.21
N ILE A 5 8.09 -13.67 13.12
CA ILE A 5 8.91 -14.57 12.31
C ILE A 5 8.28 -14.91 10.95
N HIS A 6 7.14 -14.33 10.59
CA HIS A 6 6.44 -14.66 9.35
C HIS A 6 7.31 -14.44 8.09
N SER A 7 8.28 -13.53 8.16
CA SER A 7 9.22 -13.24 7.08
C SER A 7 10.38 -14.24 6.97
N VAL A 8 10.45 -15.25 7.86
CA VAL A 8 11.46 -16.32 7.86
C VAL A 8 10.79 -17.63 7.45
N ASP A 9 10.80 -17.91 6.15
CA ASP A 9 10.11 -19.08 5.56
C ASP A 9 10.95 -19.62 4.39
N ASP A 10 11.63 -20.76 4.61
CA ASP A 10 12.51 -21.41 3.64
C ASP A 10 11.76 -21.87 2.38
N LYS A 11 10.48 -22.20 2.50
CA LYS A 11 9.63 -22.62 1.38
C LYS A 11 9.27 -21.48 0.42
N LYS A 12 9.44 -20.23 0.86
CA LYS A 12 9.16 -19.03 0.05
C LYS A 12 10.42 -18.41 -0.53
N VAL A 13 11.59 -18.93 -0.21
CA VAL A 13 12.86 -18.51 -0.83
C VAL A 13 12.99 -19.16 -2.20
N THR A 14 13.38 -18.38 -3.20
CA THR A 14 13.68 -18.86 -4.55
C THR A 14 15.20 -18.74 -4.79
N ASP A 15 15.66 -18.18 -5.90
CA ASP A 15 17.08 -17.96 -6.15
C ASP A 15 17.68 -16.90 -5.18
N HIS A 16 16.84 -15.98 -4.71
CA HIS A 16 17.22 -14.88 -3.83
C HIS A 16 16.18 -14.67 -2.71
N HIS A 17 16.64 -14.13 -1.59
CA HIS A 17 15.78 -13.63 -0.51
C HIS A 17 15.52 -12.12 -0.67
N ALA A 18 14.65 -11.55 0.17
CA ALA A 18 14.39 -10.12 0.21
C ALA A 18 15.65 -9.31 0.55
N LEU A 19 15.71 -8.03 0.15
CA LEU A 19 16.82 -7.14 0.52
C LEU A 19 16.87 -6.92 2.03
N LEU A 20 18.05 -7.06 2.62
CA LEU A 20 18.30 -6.89 4.05
C LEU A 20 19.55 -6.03 4.25
N ILE A 21 19.65 -5.39 5.41
CA ILE A 21 20.92 -4.83 5.86
C ILE A 21 21.88 -5.96 6.25
N THR A 22 23.17 -5.73 6.05
CA THR A 22 24.21 -6.67 6.47
C THR A 22 24.75 -6.32 7.86
N GLU A 23 25.55 -7.21 8.44
CA GLU A 23 26.28 -6.96 9.68
C GLU A 23 27.36 -5.86 9.56
N ASN A 24 27.78 -5.54 8.34
CA ASN A 24 28.74 -4.48 8.07
C ASN A 24 28.04 -3.13 8.13
N ARG A 25 28.44 -2.30 9.11
CA ARG A 25 27.96 -0.92 9.20
C ARG A 25 28.48 -0.12 7.99
N PRO A 26 27.63 0.63 7.30
CA PRO A 26 28.09 1.46 6.20
C PRO A 26 29.04 2.55 6.71
N GLY A 27 29.97 2.95 5.86
CA GLY A 27 30.81 4.13 6.07
C GLY A 27 30.02 5.42 5.83
N LYS A 28 30.69 6.45 5.31
CA LYS A 28 29.98 7.65 4.84
C LYS A 28 29.20 7.32 3.57
N LEU A 29 27.89 7.50 3.62
CA LEU A 29 26.99 7.39 2.47
C LEU A 29 26.66 8.77 1.91
N SER A 30 26.42 8.85 0.61
CA SER A 30 25.75 10.00 0.00
C SER A 30 24.29 10.09 0.45
N SER A 31 23.62 11.21 0.16
CA SER A 31 22.21 11.41 0.54
C SER A 31 21.29 10.33 -0.03
N ASP A 32 21.49 9.95 -1.29
CA ASP A 32 20.64 8.96 -1.97
C ASP A 32 20.90 7.55 -1.43
N GLU A 33 22.16 7.18 -1.22
CA GLU A 33 22.54 5.90 -0.61
C GLU A 33 22.02 5.77 0.82
N GLN A 34 22.11 6.84 1.61
CA GLN A 34 21.58 6.89 2.98
C GLN A 34 20.06 6.68 2.95
N THR A 35 19.35 7.35 2.05
CA THR A 35 17.89 7.22 1.89
C THR A 35 17.49 5.78 1.56
N ILE A 36 18.18 5.14 0.61
CA ILE A 36 17.92 3.75 0.23
C ILE A 36 18.26 2.80 1.40
N TYR A 37 19.39 3.01 2.07
CA TYR A 37 19.80 2.19 3.21
C TYR A 37 18.78 2.27 4.36
N GLU A 38 18.35 3.47 4.75
CA GLU A 38 17.35 3.68 5.80
C GLU A 38 15.99 3.07 5.43
N MET A 39 15.60 3.14 4.15
CA MET A 39 14.38 2.50 3.67
C MET A 39 14.45 0.97 3.82
N ILE A 40 15.56 0.34 3.43
CA ILE A 40 15.75 -1.12 3.58
C ILE A 40 15.81 -1.51 5.07
N ALA A 41 16.59 -0.76 5.87
CA ALA A 41 16.73 -1.00 7.30
C ALA A 41 15.40 -0.88 8.04
N GLY A 42 14.63 0.18 7.77
CA GLY A 42 13.32 0.39 8.37
C GLY A 42 12.31 -0.67 7.98
N ARG A 43 12.25 -1.07 6.70
CA ARG A 43 11.37 -2.17 6.24
C ARG A 43 11.73 -3.50 6.89
N MET A 44 13.02 -3.77 7.12
CA MET A 44 13.46 -4.93 7.89
C MET A 44 12.96 -4.85 9.34
N LEU A 45 13.10 -3.70 10.01
CA LEU A 45 12.59 -3.51 11.38
C LEU A 45 11.08 -3.70 11.47
N GLU A 46 10.30 -3.18 10.52
CA GLU A 46 8.85 -3.38 10.44
C GLU A 46 8.49 -4.87 10.33
N ALA A 47 9.20 -5.62 9.47
CA ALA A 47 8.94 -7.03 9.21
C ALA A 47 9.08 -7.92 10.46
N PHE A 48 9.97 -7.54 11.39
CA PHE A 48 10.19 -8.26 12.66
C PHE A 48 9.46 -7.64 13.86
N SER A 49 8.82 -6.49 13.66
CA SER A 49 8.04 -5.79 14.68
C SER A 49 6.70 -6.49 14.95
N ARG A 50 6.06 -6.12 16.05
CA ARG A 50 4.74 -6.63 16.42
C ARG A 50 3.68 -6.18 15.41
N THR A 51 2.58 -6.93 15.32
CA THR A 51 1.43 -6.52 14.52
C THR A 51 0.83 -5.22 15.03
N CYS A 52 0.36 -4.38 14.10
CA CYS A 52 -0.52 -3.29 14.43
C CYS A 52 -1.90 -3.85 14.77
N VAL A 53 -2.49 -3.43 15.89
CA VAL A 53 -3.83 -3.83 16.34
C VAL A 53 -4.70 -2.58 16.38
N LYS A 54 -5.85 -2.66 15.70
CA LYS A 54 -6.85 -1.62 15.64
C LYS A 54 -8.22 -2.18 15.98
N ASP A 55 -9.02 -1.35 16.65
CA ASP A 55 -10.46 -1.56 16.73
C ASP A 55 -11.10 -0.83 15.55
N ILE A 56 -11.94 -1.52 14.79
CA ILE A 56 -12.71 -0.93 13.69
C ILE A 56 -14.18 -0.93 14.10
N THR A 57 -14.79 0.25 14.12
CA THR A 57 -16.21 0.45 14.40
C THR A 57 -16.92 0.77 13.10
N THR A 58 -17.93 -0.02 12.74
CA THR A 58 -18.83 0.27 11.62
C THR A 58 -20.19 0.65 12.19
N LEU A 59 -20.67 1.84 11.84
CA LEU A 59 -21.97 2.35 12.26
C LEU A 59 -22.91 2.35 11.05
N THR A 60 -24.03 1.66 11.19
CA THR A 60 -25.10 1.64 10.21
C THR A 60 -26.30 2.42 10.76
N LEU A 61 -26.69 3.49 10.06
CA LEU A 61 -27.78 4.38 10.44
C LEU A 61 -28.93 4.21 9.45
N SER A 62 -30.16 4.13 9.97
CA SER A 62 -31.37 4.15 9.15
C SER A 62 -32.03 5.52 9.21
N VAL A 63 -32.26 6.13 8.05
CA VAL A 63 -33.08 7.35 7.92
C VAL A 63 -34.20 7.01 6.95
N ASP A 64 -35.44 6.97 7.46
CA ASP A 64 -36.60 6.42 6.76
C ASP A 64 -36.31 5.01 6.21
N THR A 65 -36.24 4.86 4.88
CA THR A 65 -35.96 3.60 4.19
C THR A 65 -34.52 3.48 3.68
N VAL A 66 -33.66 4.47 3.96
CA VAL A 66 -32.29 4.54 3.43
C VAL A 66 -31.28 4.23 4.53
N LEU A 67 -30.35 3.32 4.23
CA LEU A 67 -29.23 2.98 5.11
C LEU A 67 -27.99 3.82 4.76
N TYR A 68 -27.35 4.34 5.78
CA TYR A 68 -26.07 5.04 5.72
C TYR A 68 -25.04 4.26 6.52
N GLU A 69 -23.81 4.17 6.02
CA GLU A 69 -22.69 3.51 6.70
C GLU A 69 -21.57 4.51 6.91
N THR A 70 -20.95 4.48 8.09
CA THR A 70 -19.67 5.13 8.36
C THR A 70 -18.76 4.19 9.12
N LYS A 71 -17.46 4.30 8.89
CA LYS A 71 -16.43 3.53 9.59
C LYS A 71 -15.53 4.45 10.38
N GLY A 72 -15.04 3.93 11.48
CA GLY A 72 -14.03 4.55 12.32
C GLY A 72 -13.05 3.52 12.80
N SER A 73 -11.85 3.96 13.16
CA SER A 73 -10.86 3.07 13.73
C SER A 73 -10.04 3.74 14.81
N VAL A 74 -9.66 2.95 15.81
CA VAL A 74 -8.80 3.37 16.92
C VAL A 74 -7.62 2.41 16.98
N THR A 75 -6.40 2.94 16.83
CA THR A 75 -5.19 2.13 16.96
C THR A 75 -4.89 1.84 18.43
N ARG A 76 -4.93 0.56 18.81
CA ARG A 76 -4.61 0.10 20.18
C ARG A 76 -3.14 -0.21 20.37
N ILE A 77 -2.52 -0.79 19.34
CA ILE A 77 -1.09 -1.10 19.30
C ILE A 77 -0.59 -0.69 17.93
N ALA A 78 0.34 0.27 17.87
CA ALA A 78 0.88 0.72 16.59
C ALA A 78 1.74 -0.36 15.92
N GLY A 79 2.48 -1.15 16.71
CA GLY A 79 3.26 -2.28 16.21
C GLY A 79 4.32 -1.81 15.20
N TRP A 80 4.43 -2.47 14.06
CA TRP A 80 5.36 -2.11 12.99
C TRP A 80 5.25 -0.65 12.53
N ARG A 81 4.08 0.00 12.68
CA ARG A 81 3.90 1.41 12.30
C ARG A 81 4.73 2.39 13.13
N GLU A 82 5.22 1.99 14.30
CA GLU A 82 6.10 2.84 15.14
C GLU A 82 7.46 3.10 14.49
N VAL A 83 7.91 2.24 13.57
CA VAL A 83 9.27 2.33 12.98
C VAL A 83 9.47 3.65 12.24
N PHE A 84 8.51 4.05 11.41
CA PHE A 84 8.54 5.33 10.69
C PHE A 84 7.64 6.39 11.32
N ASN A 85 6.90 6.07 12.38
CA ASN A 85 5.83 6.90 12.91
C ASN A 85 4.93 7.44 11.79
N GLU A 86 4.65 6.58 10.79
CA GLU A 86 3.74 6.91 9.70
C GLU A 86 2.38 7.22 10.33
N LYS A 87 2.06 8.51 10.40
CA LYS A 87 0.68 8.94 10.57
C LYS A 87 -0.05 8.35 9.39
N GLU A 88 -1.13 7.63 9.66
CA GLU A 88 -1.97 7.10 8.61
C GLU A 88 -2.27 8.18 7.57
N GLU A 89 -2.38 7.84 6.28
CA GLU A 89 -2.86 8.80 5.29
C GLU A 89 -4.35 9.08 5.56
N ASP A 90 -4.82 10.31 5.31
CA ASP A 90 -6.20 10.73 5.61
C ASP A 90 -7.24 9.94 4.78
N GLY A 91 -7.62 8.76 5.28
CA GLY A 91 -8.73 7.95 4.78
C GLY A 91 -9.97 8.06 5.66
N GLU A 92 -11.14 7.76 5.09
CA GLU A 92 -12.45 7.83 5.77
C GLU A 92 -12.51 7.00 7.06
N ASP A 93 -11.70 5.94 7.18
CA ASP A 93 -11.64 5.04 8.34
C ASP A 93 -10.92 5.61 9.58
N LYS A 94 -10.39 6.83 9.53
CA LYS A 94 -9.63 7.45 10.64
C LYS A 94 -10.46 8.08 11.74
N THR A 95 -11.76 8.26 11.51
CA THR A 95 -12.58 9.01 12.46
C THR A 95 -12.78 8.17 13.71
N GLU A 96 -12.31 8.61 14.87
CA GLU A 96 -12.76 8.04 16.12
C GLU A 96 -14.26 8.34 16.25
N LEU A 97 -15.07 7.30 16.11
CA LEU A 97 -16.51 7.42 16.27
C LEU A 97 -16.84 7.45 17.75
N SER A 98 -17.78 8.32 18.13
CA SER A 98 -18.33 8.33 19.48
C SER A 98 -18.94 6.97 19.82
N GLU A 99 -18.88 6.59 21.09
CA GLU A 99 -19.61 5.44 21.60
C GLU A 99 -21.11 5.68 21.45
N LEU A 100 -21.80 4.79 20.73
CA LEU A 100 -23.23 4.81 20.48
C LEU A 100 -23.82 3.46 20.85
N SER A 101 -25.08 3.46 21.29
CA SER A 101 -25.79 2.21 21.62
C SER A 101 -26.70 1.78 20.47
N GLU A 102 -26.88 0.46 20.30
CA GLU A 102 -27.88 -0.05 19.36
C GLU A 102 -29.28 0.46 19.73
N GLY A 103 -30.03 0.90 18.71
CA GLY A 103 -31.36 1.49 18.90
C GLY A 103 -31.37 2.95 19.34
N GLU A 104 -30.20 3.58 19.52
CA GLU A 104 -30.12 5.01 19.81
C GLU A 104 -30.66 5.86 18.66
N THR A 105 -31.48 6.86 18.99
CA THR A 105 -32.04 7.80 18.02
C THR A 105 -31.20 9.08 17.99
N LEU A 106 -30.65 9.40 16.81
CA LEU A 106 -29.81 10.58 16.61
C LEU A 106 -30.55 11.66 15.82
N SER A 107 -30.25 12.93 16.13
CA SER A 107 -30.78 14.08 15.38
C SER A 107 -29.88 14.43 14.20
N ILE A 108 -30.46 14.53 13.01
CA ILE A 108 -29.75 14.93 11.79
C ILE A 108 -29.50 16.45 11.84
N LYS A 109 -28.24 16.85 11.88
CA LYS A 109 -27.85 18.28 11.87
C LYS A 109 -27.85 18.88 10.47
N LYS A 110 -27.46 18.10 9.46
CA LYS A 110 -27.30 18.53 8.08
C LYS A 110 -27.50 17.35 7.14
N LEU A 111 -28.12 17.60 5.99
CA LEU A 111 -28.23 16.67 4.88
C LEU A 111 -27.71 17.37 3.62
N ASP A 112 -26.70 16.79 2.99
CA ASP A 112 -26.06 17.32 1.78
C ASP A 112 -26.26 16.37 0.60
N LEU A 113 -26.66 16.91 -0.55
CA LEU A 113 -26.68 16.17 -1.80
C LEU A 113 -25.32 16.29 -2.49
N LEU A 114 -24.49 15.25 -2.39
CA LEU A 114 -23.19 15.21 -3.04
C LEU A 114 -23.33 14.86 -4.52
N THR A 115 -22.99 15.80 -5.40
CA THR A 115 -22.86 15.53 -6.83
C THR A 115 -21.42 15.16 -7.12
N LYS A 116 -21.16 13.89 -7.49
CA LYS A 116 -19.83 13.40 -7.89
C LYS A 116 -19.82 13.13 -9.40
N GLN A 117 -18.66 13.34 -10.03
CA GLN A 117 -18.41 12.98 -11.43
C GLN A 117 -17.25 11.99 -11.50
N THR A 118 -17.31 11.06 -12.45
CA THR A 118 -16.19 10.16 -12.72
C THR A 118 -15.01 10.95 -13.28
N GLN A 119 -13.81 10.57 -12.89
CA GLN A 119 -12.59 11.14 -13.45
C GLN A 119 -11.93 10.11 -14.37
N LEU A 120 -11.25 10.62 -15.41
CA LEU A 120 -10.43 9.77 -16.27
C LEU A 120 -9.30 9.15 -15.43
N LYS A 121 -8.90 7.93 -15.76
CA LYS A 121 -7.73 7.30 -15.13
C LYS A 121 -6.50 8.19 -15.33
N PRO A 122 -5.71 8.44 -14.28
CA PRO A 122 -4.49 9.24 -14.41
C PRO A 122 -3.50 8.53 -15.34
N LEU A 123 -2.68 9.32 -16.03
CA LEU A 123 -1.54 8.80 -16.77
C LEU A 123 -0.56 8.13 -15.80
N HIS A 124 0.18 7.14 -16.29
CA HIS A 124 1.15 6.43 -15.48
C HIS A 124 2.30 7.34 -15.03
N THR A 125 2.57 7.34 -13.73
CA THR A 125 3.90 7.66 -13.18
C THR A 125 4.83 6.46 -13.36
N GLU A 126 6.14 6.67 -13.24
CA GLU A 126 7.13 5.59 -13.32
C GLU A 126 6.85 4.46 -12.31
N ALA A 127 6.49 4.82 -11.07
CA ALA A 127 6.09 3.86 -10.04
C ALA A 127 4.83 3.06 -10.43
N SER A 128 3.80 3.74 -10.95
CA SER A 128 2.57 3.07 -11.37
C SER A 128 2.78 2.20 -12.62
N LEU A 129 3.69 2.58 -13.52
CA LEU A 129 4.05 1.80 -14.71
C LEU A 129 4.82 0.54 -14.31
N LEU A 130 5.79 0.65 -13.40
CA LEU A 130 6.50 -0.50 -12.83
C LEU A 130 5.53 -1.48 -12.16
N SER A 131 4.56 -0.98 -11.41
CA SER A 131 3.51 -1.79 -10.78
C SER A 131 2.62 -2.48 -11.83
N ALA A 132 2.23 -1.76 -12.90
CA ALA A 132 1.47 -2.32 -14.01
C ALA A 132 2.26 -3.42 -14.74
N MET A 133 3.56 -3.24 -14.97
CA MET A 133 4.42 -4.28 -15.55
C MET A 133 4.48 -5.52 -14.66
N GLN A 134 4.65 -5.36 -13.34
CA GLN A 134 4.68 -6.48 -12.40
C GLN A 134 3.35 -7.25 -12.34
N THR A 135 2.22 -6.56 -12.51
CA THR A 135 0.87 -7.12 -12.32
C THR A 135 0.07 -7.25 -13.60
N ALA A 136 0.71 -7.18 -14.76
CA ALA A 136 0.07 -7.12 -16.08
C ALA A 136 -0.97 -8.22 -16.34
N GLY A 137 -0.83 -9.39 -15.70
CA GLY A 137 -1.79 -10.49 -15.82
C GLY A 137 -3.12 -10.29 -15.07
N LYS A 138 -3.23 -9.36 -14.12
CA LYS A 138 -4.41 -9.21 -13.24
C LYS A 138 -5.70 -8.88 -14.00
N GLU A 139 -5.59 -8.08 -15.05
CA GLU A 139 -6.74 -7.57 -15.82
C GLU A 139 -7.05 -8.44 -17.06
N LEU A 140 -6.35 -9.57 -17.24
CA LEU A 140 -6.60 -10.46 -18.37
C LEU A 140 -7.80 -11.37 -18.10
N GLU A 141 -8.76 -11.36 -19.04
CA GLU A 141 -9.93 -12.24 -19.00
C GLU A 141 -9.58 -13.70 -19.33
N ASN A 142 -8.56 -13.92 -20.16
CA ASN A 142 -8.12 -15.26 -20.53
C ASN A 142 -7.27 -15.88 -19.42
N GLU A 143 -7.77 -16.99 -18.87
CA GLU A 143 -7.14 -17.71 -17.75
C GLU A 143 -5.74 -18.25 -18.07
N GLU A 144 -5.52 -18.75 -19.29
CA GLU A 144 -4.21 -19.29 -19.71
C GLU A 144 -3.15 -18.18 -19.74
N GLN A 145 -3.50 -17.03 -20.33
CA GLN A 145 -2.61 -15.86 -20.38
C GLN A 145 -2.36 -15.27 -18.98
N ARG A 146 -3.38 -15.24 -18.12
CA ARG A 146 -3.25 -14.81 -16.73
C ARG A 146 -2.30 -15.70 -15.95
N LEU A 147 -2.42 -17.03 -16.12
CA LEU A 147 -1.52 -18.01 -15.49
C LEU A 147 -0.09 -17.86 -15.99
N ALA A 148 0.10 -17.64 -17.29
CA ALA A 148 1.43 -17.45 -17.88
C ALA A 148 2.17 -16.22 -17.31
N LEU A 149 1.45 -15.17 -16.92
CA LEU A 149 2.01 -13.95 -16.33
C LEU A 149 2.03 -13.96 -14.79
N LYS A 150 1.50 -15.00 -14.15
CA LYS A 150 1.36 -15.06 -12.70
C LYS A 150 2.75 -15.11 -12.04
N GLY A 151 3.02 -14.15 -11.17
CA GLY A 151 4.27 -14.07 -10.39
C GLY A 151 5.44 -13.36 -11.10
N CYS A 152 5.50 -13.37 -12.43
CA CYS A 152 6.58 -12.71 -13.19
C CYS A 152 6.18 -11.34 -13.77
N GLY A 153 4.94 -11.19 -14.26
CA GLY A 153 4.51 -10.02 -15.01
C GLY A 153 5.29 -9.85 -16.32
N ILE A 154 5.41 -8.62 -16.81
CA ILE A 154 6.20 -8.25 -17.98
C ILE A 154 7.59 -7.79 -17.51
N GLY A 155 8.61 -8.55 -17.92
CA GLY A 155 9.99 -8.34 -17.49
C GLY A 155 10.24 -8.78 -16.03
N THR A 156 11.49 -9.02 -15.70
CA THR A 156 11.95 -9.41 -14.37
C THR A 156 12.30 -8.17 -13.52
N PRO A 157 12.36 -8.26 -12.18
CA PRO A 157 12.74 -7.12 -11.33
C PRO A 157 14.02 -6.38 -11.78
N ALA A 158 15.01 -7.13 -12.30
CA ALA A 158 16.27 -6.57 -12.77
C ALA A 158 16.20 -5.87 -14.16
N THR A 159 15.14 -6.09 -14.95
CA THR A 159 15.08 -5.61 -16.35
C THR A 159 14.04 -4.52 -16.60
N ARG A 160 13.05 -4.35 -15.70
CA ARG A 160 11.95 -3.38 -15.92
C ARG A 160 12.41 -1.93 -16.06
N ALA A 161 13.34 -1.48 -15.21
CA ALA A 161 13.88 -0.13 -15.30
C ALA A 161 14.55 0.13 -16.66
N ALA A 162 15.38 -0.81 -17.13
CA ALA A 162 16.04 -0.70 -18.43
C ALA A 162 15.05 -0.70 -19.60
N ILE A 163 13.96 -1.46 -19.51
CA ILE A 163 12.88 -1.44 -20.52
C ILE A 163 12.23 -0.05 -20.57
N ILE A 164 11.89 0.54 -19.42
CA ILE A 164 11.28 1.88 -19.35
C ILE A 164 12.22 2.94 -19.92
N GLU A 165 13.51 2.90 -19.56
CA GLU A 165 14.53 3.80 -20.12
C GLU A 165 14.70 3.62 -21.64
N THR A 166 14.55 2.39 -22.15
CA THR A 166 14.54 2.14 -23.60
C THR A 166 13.33 2.80 -24.28
N LEU A 167 12.16 2.81 -23.64
CA LEU A 167 10.97 3.48 -24.17
C LEU A 167 11.13 5.01 -24.20
N PHE A 168 11.79 5.60 -23.19
CA PHE A 168 12.13 7.02 -23.20
C PHE A 168 13.16 7.36 -24.28
N SER A 169 14.26 6.62 -24.37
CA SER A 169 15.33 6.88 -25.36
C SER A 169 14.89 6.71 -26.82
N ARG A 170 13.79 5.98 -27.07
CA ARG A 170 13.17 5.84 -28.40
C ARG A 170 12.01 6.80 -28.65
N ASP A 171 11.75 7.72 -27.73
CA ASP A 171 10.65 8.68 -27.79
C ASP A 171 9.25 8.03 -27.91
N TYR A 172 9.09 6.79 -27.45
CA TYR A 172 7.77 6.12 -27.42
C TYR A 172 6.91 6.62 -26.26
N ILE A 173 7.54 7.08 -25.19
CA ILE A 173 6.89 7.71 -24.03
C ILE A 173 7.69 8.95 -23.63
N ARG A 174 7.04 9.90 -22.95
CA ARG A 174 7.66 11.13 -22.45
C ARG A 174 7.19 11.44 -21.04
N ARG A 175 8.06 12.08 -20.24
CA ARG A 175 7.68 12.62 -18.94
C ARG A 175 6.96 13.95 -19.15
N ASP A 176 5.66 13.98 -18.85
CA ASP A 176 4.89 15.21 -18.84
C ASP A 176 4.87 15.73 -17.40
N LYS A 177 5.67 16.77 -17.13
CA LYS A 177 5.66 17.43 -15.82
C LYS A 177 4.47 18.40 -15.81
N LYS A 178 3.52 18.19 -14.90
CA LYS A 178 2.56 19.23 -14.52
C LYS A 178 3.29 20.36 -13.80
#